data_AF-A0A3E1NJ11-F1
#
_entry.id   AF-A0A3E1NJ11-F1
#
_cell.length_a   1.000
_cell.length_b   1.000
_cell.length_c   1.000
_cell.angle_alpha   90.00
_cell.angle_beta   90.00
_cell.angle_gamma   90.00
#
_symmetry.space_group_name_H-M   'P 1'
#
loop_
_entity.id
_entity.type
_entity.pdbx_description
1 polymer ?
#
loop_
_entity_poly.entity_id
_entity_poly.type
_entity_poly.pdbx_seq_one_letter_code
_entity_poly.pdbx_strand_id
1 'polypeptide(L)'
;MKEVKEHNDKNGCLISIKSVKDTDADRLYFINVISRLSDSVKGYSYFQFSRPNYNVSDIIKELRIIQHTNDKLSCSDDYFECVFVCTEISVSLLRCLSLIWFAFDHCAFCLFDTPSIPLNIDRQSWYYITSMSRSFVVFKGAEDDVVWIGKSNSIEYPLLVDIT
;
A
#
# COMPACT_ATOMS: atom_id res chain seq x y z
N MET A 1 -14.18 3.06 15.89
CA MET A 1 -14.32 3.38 14.45
C MET A 1 -13.25 4.39 14.10
N LYS A 2 -12.43 4.16 13.07
CA LYS A 2 -11.40 5.11 12.64
C LYS A 2 -12.06 6.28 11.91
N GLU A 3 -11.50 7.48 12.07
CA GLU A 3 -11.99 8.66 11.35
C GLU A 3 -11.49 8.61 9.91
N VAL A 4 -12.42 8.48 8.96
CA VAL A 4 -12.16 8.58 7.52
C VAL A 4 -12.61 9.95 7.05
N LYS A 5 -11.71 10.70 6.43
CA LYS A 5 -11.99 12.03 5.91
C LYS A 5 -11.70 12.09 4.42
N GLU A 6 -12.66 12.59 3.65
CA GLU A 6 -12.49 12.91 2.25
C GLU A 6 -11.88 14.30 2.07
N HIS A 7 -10.95 14.40 1.12
CA HIS A 7 -10.29 15.64 0.75
C HIS A 7 -10.60 15.90 -0.72
N ASN A 8 -11.32 16.99 -0.98
CA ASN A 8 -11.48 17.52 -2.32
C ASN A 8 -10.19 18.26 -2.70
N ASP A 9 -9.18 17.52 -3.15
CA ASP A 9 -7.98 18.11 -3.70
C ASP A 9 -8.16 18.39 -5.21
N LYS A 10 -7.47 19.41 -5.73
CA LYS A 10 -7.43 19.72 -7.17
C LYS A 10 -6.86 18.56 -7.99
N ASN A 11 -6.12 17.66 -7.35
CA ASN A 11 -5.37 16.58 -7.98
C ASN A 11 -6.12 15.23 -8.02
N GLY A 12 -7.35 15.15 -7.48
CA GLY A 12 -8.18 13.94 -7.56
C GLY A 12 -8.87 13.58 -6.25
N CYS A 13 -9.39 12.35 -6.19
CA CYS A 13 -10.04 11.81 -5.00
C CYS A 13 -8.98 11.29 -4.01
N LEU A 14 -8.92 11.92 -2.84
CA LEU A 14 -8.01 11.57 -1.76
C LEU A 14 -8.78 11.40 -0.46
N ILE A 15 -8.45 10.35 0.29
CA ILE A 15 -8.95 10.17 1.66
C ILE A 15 -7.80 9.99 2.64
N SER A 16 -8.06 10.30 3.90
CA SER A 16 -7.16 10.01 5.02
C SER A 16 -7.88 9.19 6.08
N ILE A 17 -7.19 8.21 6.64
CA ILE A 17 -7.62 7.47 7.83
C ILE A 17 -6.66 7.80 8.96
N LYS A 18 -7.15 8.46 10.01
CA LYS A 18 -6.33 8.92 11.14
C LYS A 18 -6.22 7.89 12.27
N SER A 19 -5.25 8.14 13.16
CA SER A 19 -5.01 7.37 14.38
C SER A 19 -4.60 5.91 14.12
N VAL A 20 -3.88 5.63 13.04
CA VAL A 20 -3.35 4.29 12.76
C VAL A 20 -1.98 4.16 13.42
N LYS A 21 -1.91 3.41 14.54
CA LYS A 21 -0.69 3.21 15.33
C LYS A 21 -0.17 1.77 15.15
N ASP A 22 1.03 1.50 15.67
CA ASP A 22 1.59 0.16 15.65
C ASP A 22 1.00 -0.73 16.76
N THR A 23 -0.29 -1.07 16.65
CA THR A 23 -1.00 -2.00 17.54
C THR A 23 -1.60 -3.15 16.73
N ASP A 24 -1.87 -4.30 17.37
CA ASP A 24 -2.45 -5.45 16.67
C ASP A 24 -3.82 -5.13 16.03
N ALA A 25 -4.65 -4.37 16.72
CA ALA A 25 -5.95 -3.93 16.20
C ALA A 25 -5.80 -3.04 14.96
N ASP A 26 -4.80 -2.15 14.96
CA ASP A 26 -4.55 -1.23 13.85
C ASP A 26 -3.88 -1.93 12.66
N ARG A 27 -2.99 -2.89 12.91
CA ARG A 27 -2.44 -3.78 11.88
C ARG A 27 -3.55 -4.58 11.21
N LEU A 28 -4.50 -5.13 12.00
CA LEU A 28 -5.65 -5.86 11.46
C LEU A 28 -6.58 -4.95 10.64
N TYR A 29 -6.84 -3.74 11.14
CA TYR A 29 -7.58 -2.73 10.39
C TYR A 29 -6.90 -2.41 9.06
N PHE A 30 -5.58 -2.18 9.06
CA PHE A 30 -4.81 -1.90 7.85
C PHE A 30 -4.85 -3.07 6.85
N ILE A 31 -4.72 -4.31 7.33
CA ILE A 31 -4.91 -5.53 6.53
C ILE A 31 -6.28 -5.51 5.83
N ASN A 32 -7.34 -5.20 6.57
CA ASN A 32 -8.69 -5.15 6.03
C ASN A 32 -8.86 -4.04 4.97
N VAL A 33 -8.22 -2.88 5.17
CA VAL A 33 -8.19 -1.80 4.17
C VAL A 33 -7.53 -2.28 2.89
N ILE A 34 -6.30 -2.80 2.95
CA ILE A 34 -5.57 -3.25 1.76
C ILE A 34 -6.32 -4.39 1.06
N SER A 35 -6.88 -5.34 1.82
CA SER A 35 -7.68 -6.43 1.26
C SER A 35 -8.88 -5.89 0.46
N ARG A 36 -9.69 -4.99 1.04
CA ARG A 36 -10.87 -4.45 0.35
C ARG A 36 -10.52 -3.65 -0.91
N LEU A 37 -9.43 -2.87 -0.86
CA LEU A 37 -8.94 -2.14 -2.03
C LEU A 37 -8.50 -3.13 -3.11
N SER A 38 -7.72 -4.15 -2.75
CA SER A 38 -7.27 -5.20 -3.67
C SER A 38 -8.42 -6.05 -4.23
N ASP A 39 -9.49 -6.28 -3.48
CA ASP A 39 -10.66 -7.02 -3.99
C ASP A 39 -11.44 -6.20 -5.02
N SER A 40 -11.28 -4.86 -4.98
CA SER A 40 -11.96 -3.91 -5.87
C SER A 40 -11.22 -3.66 -7.18
N VAL A 41 -9.95 -4.07 -7.29
CA VAL A 41 -9.13 -3.96 -8.51
C VAL A 41 -8.41 -5.28 -8.78
N LYS A 42 -8.54 -5.85 -9.98
CA LYS A 42 -8.02 -7.20 -10.25
C LYS A 42 -6.83 -7.14 -11.21
N GLY A 43 -5.71 -6.61 -10.73
CA GLY A 43 -4.50 -6.49 -11.52
C GLY A 43 -3.23 -6.54 -10.68
N TYR A 44 -2.15 -5.98 -11.22
CA TYR A 44 -0.85 -5.98 -10.54
C TYR A 44 -0.86 -5.10 -9.30
N SER A 45 0.01 -5.43 -8.37
CA SER A 45 0.36 -4.61 -7.21
C SER A 45 1.84 -4.27 -7.23
N TYR A 46 2.15 -3.05 -6.83
CA TYR A 46 3.51 -2.54 -6.70
C TYR A 46 3.66 -1.90 -5.32
N PHE A 47 4.52 -2.48 -4.48
CA PHE A 47 4.80 -2.00 -3.13
C PHE A 47 6.23 -1.47 -3.09
N GLN A 48 6.37 -0.19 -2.77
CA GLN A 48 7.66 0.44 -2.52
C GLN A 48 7.74 0.84 -1.06
N PHE A 49 8.86 0.51 -0.43
CA PHE A 49 9.11 0.86 0.96
C PHE A 49 10.60 1.13 1.17
N SER A 50 10.91 2.17 1.93
CA SER A 50 12.29 2.61 2.13
C SER A 50 12.47 3.31 3.48
N ARG A 51 13.74 3.45 3.89
CA ARG A 51 14.14 4.02 5.18
C ARG A 51 13.58 3.19 6.35
N PRO A 52 14.13 1.99 6.58
CA PRO A 52 13.73 1.19 7.73
C PRO A 52 14.07 1.95 9.03
N ASN A 53 13.15 1.97 9.98
CA ASN A 53 13.33 2.60 11.30
C ASN A 53 13.67 1.58 12.41
N TYR A 54 13.62 0.28 12.09
CA TYR A 54 14.12 -0.83 12.92
C TYR A 54 14.71 -1.96 12.07
N ASN A 55 15.14 -3.06 12.68
CA ASN A 55 15.68 -4.21 11.96
C ASN A 55 14.56 -4.93 11.17
N VAL A 56 14.67 -4.91 9.84
CA VAL A 56 13.65 -5.46 8.92
C VAL A 56 14.03 -6.82 8.34
N SER A 57 15.17 -7.40 8.74
CA SER A 57 15.72 -8.62 8.12
C SER A 57 14.72 -9.79 8.10
N ASP A 58 13.98 -9.98 9.20
CA ASP A 58 12.99 -11.04 9.31
C ASP A 58 11.75 -10.79 8.43
N ILE A 59 11.32 -9.52 8.31
CA ILE A 59 10.22 -9.12 7.42
C ILE A 59 10.60 -9.38 5.95
N ILE A 60 11.81 -9.00 5.56
CA ILE A 60 12.30 -9.23 4.20
C ILE A 60 12.50 -10.73 3.92
N LYS A 61 12.96 -11.50 4.91
CA LYS A 61 13.06 -12.96 4.80
C LYS A 61 11.69 -13.60 4.61
N GLU A 62 10.69 -13.18 5.37
CA GLU A 62 9.31 -13.66 5.22
C GLU A 62 8.74 -13.32 3.85
N LEU A 63 8.95 -12.08 3.36
CA LEU A 63 8.57 -11.69 2.00
C LEU A 63 9.16 -12.64 0.93
N ARG A 64 10.43 -13.05 1.08
CA ARG A 64 11.08 -14.00 0.17
C ARG A 64 10.48 -15.40 0.24
N ILE A 65 9.99 -15.81 1.40
CA ILE A 65 9.35 -17.13 1.59
C ILE A 65 7.97 -17.16 0.94
N ILE A 66 7.20 -16.08 1.07
CA ILE A 66 5.83 -16.01 0.55
C ILE A 66 5.76 -15.58 -0.92
N GLN A 67 6.88 -15.11 -1.49
CA GLN A 67 6.99 -14.73 -2.90
C GLN A 67 6.65 -15.93 -3.80
N HIS A 68 5.68 -15.77 -4.71
CA HIS A 68 5.37 -16.77 -5.73
C HIS A 68 6.33 -16.66 -6.93
N THR A 69 6.33 -17.68 -7.80
CA THR A 69 7.23 -17.77 -8.97
C THR A 69 7.22 -16.54 -9.88
N ASN A 70 6.08 -15.87 -10.01
CA ASN A 70 5.91 -14.70 -10.89
C ASN A 70 6.04 -13.35 -10.15
N ASP A 71 6.20 -13.39 -8.84
CA ASP A 71 6.39 -12.18 -8.03
C ASP A 71 7.85 -11.73 -8.13
N LYS A 72 8.12 -10.45 -7.89
CA LYS A 72 9.47 -9.88 -7.91
C LYS A 72 9.73 -9.06 -6.67
N LEU A 73 10.68 -9.49 -5.86
CA LEU A 73 11.28 -8.70 -4.80
C LEU A 73 12.65 -8.18 -5.23
N SER A 74 12.90 -6.89 -5.02
CA SER A 74 14.20 -6.25 -5.18
C SER A 74 14.47 -5.39 -3.96
N CYS A 75 15.65 -5.50 -3.37
CA CYS A 75 16.09 -4.66 -2.26
C CYS A 75 17.54 -4.24 -2.46
N SER A 76 17.91 -3.07 -1.94
CA SER A 76 19.32 -2.73 -1.71
C SER A 76 19.94 -3.68 -0.67
N ASP A 77 21.26 -3.79 -0.67
CA ASP A 77 21.99 -4.72 0.21
C ASP A 77 21.74 -4.46 1.70
N ASP A 78 21.49 -3.21 2.06
CA ASP A 78 21.18 -2.73 3.41
C ASP A 78 19.66 -2.63 3.71
N TYR A 79 18.81 -3.06 2.76
CA TYR A 79 17.35 -2.93 2.81
C TYR A 79 16.85 -1.49 2.95
N PHE A 80 17.69 -0.50 2.62
CA PHE A 80 17.30 0.90 2.60
C PHE A 80 16.15 1.18 1.63
N GLU A 81 16.16 0.55 0.45
CA GLU A 81 15.08 0.63 -0.55
C GLU A 81 14.69 -0.78 -0.98
N CYS A 82 13.39 -1.07 -0.93
CA CYS A 82 12.82 -2.33 -1.38
C CYS A 82 11.57 -2.09 -2.25
N VAL A 83 11.38 -2.99 -3.20
CA VAL A 83 10.24 -3.04 -4.11
C VAL A 83 9.75 -4.48 -4.19
N PHE A 84 8.45 -4.67 -3.98
CA PHE A 84 7.77 -5.94 -4.20
C PHE A 84 6.66 -5.79 -5.24
N VAL A 85 6.60 -6.73 -6.18
CA VAL A 85 5.61 -6.78 -7.25
C VAL A 85 4.94 -8.14 -7.24
N CYS A 86 3.62 -8.15 -7.31
CA CYS A 86 2.82 -9.37 -7.43
C CYS A 86 1.51 -9.13 -8.17
N THR A 87 0.82 -10.21 -8.52
CA THR A 87 -0.57 -10.18 -9.05
C THR A 87 -1.62 -10.62 -8.05
N GLU A 88 -1.22 -11.37 -7.02
CA GLU A 88 -2.11 -11.89 -6.00
C GLU A 88 -1.60 -11.46 -4.61
N ILE A 89 -2.52 -11.01 -3.76
CA ILE A 89 -2.20 -10.65 -2.38
C ILE A 89 -2.75 -11.72 -1.44
N SER A 90 -1.86 -12.62 -1.00
CA SER A 90 -2.21 -13.64 -0.02
C SER A 90 -2.40 -13.07 1.39
N VAL A 91 -3.07 -13.82 2.28
CA VAL A 91 -3.21 -13.44 3.70
C VAL A 91 -1.84 -13.26 4.38
N SER A 92 -0.85 -14.09 4.03
CA SER A 92 0.51 -13.95 4.56
C SER A 92 1.18 -12.67 4.05
N LEU A 93 0.94 -12.29 2.79
CA LEU A 93 1.44 -11.03 2.25
C LEU A 93 0.79 -9.84 2.92
N LEU A 94 -0.53 -9.84 3.14
CA LEU A 94 -1.22 -8.78 3.89
C LEU A 94 -0.61 -8.56 5.28
N ARG A 95 -0.29 -9.66 5.99
CA ARG A 95 0.40 -9.58 7.30
C ARG A 95 1.80 -8.99 7.18
N CYS A 96 2.56 -9.32 6.14
CA CYS A 96 3.86 -8.69 5.90
C CYS A 96 3.71 -7.20 5.58
N LEU A 97 2.75 -6.83 4.74
CA LEU A 97 2.51 -5.43 4.35
C LEU A 97 2.13 -4.55 5.55
N SER A 98 1.37 -5.07 6.52
CA SER A 98 1.09 -4.31 7.74
C SER A 98 2.34 -4.11 8.61
N LEU A 99 3.21 -5.11 8.72
CA LEU A 99 4.48 -4.95 9.43
C LEU A 99 5.42 -3.98 8.70
N ILE A 100 5.49 -4.06 7.37
CA ILE A 100 6.25 -3.14 6.51
C ILE A 100 5.76 -1.71 6.71
N TRP A 101 4.44 -1.50 6.75
CA TRP A 101 3.87 -0.18 6.96
C TRP A 101 4.42 0.49 8.22
N PHE A 102 4.60 -0.23 9.32
CA PHE A 102 5.15 0.36 10.55
C PHE A 102 6.70 0.37 10.59
N ALA A 103 7.35 -0.45 9.76
CA ALA A 103 8.80 -0.62 9.71
C ALA A 103 9.58 0.39 8.90
N PHE A 104 8.92 1.05 7.97
CA PHE A 104 9.57 1.92 7.01
C PHE A 104 8.96 3.30 7.10
N ASP A 105 9.80 4.34 7.11
CA ASP A 105 9.30 5.72 7.17
C ASP A 105 8.58 6.08 5.87
N HIS A 106 9.01 5.52 4.75
CA HIS A 106 8.38 5.75 3.46
C HIS A 106 7.74 4.45 2.95
N CYS A 107 6.42 4.47 2.75
CA CYS A 107 5.67 3.38 2.11
C CYS A 107 4.73 3.94 1.04
N ALA A 108 4.67 3.25 -0.10
CA ALA A 108 3.68 3.48 -1.14
C ALA A 108 3.24 2.12 -1.72
N PHE A 109 1.96 1.79 -1.56
CA PHE A 109 1.33 0.57 -2.05
C PHE A 109 0.34 0.92 -3.15
N CYS A 110 0.71 0.56 -4.38
CA CYS A 110 -0.09 0.82 -5.57
C CYS A 110 -0.80 -0.46 -5.99
N LEU A 111 -2.12 -0.38 -6.15
CA LEU A 111 -2.99 -1.49 -6.54
C LEU A 111 -3.65 -1.11 -7.86
N PHE A 112 -3.38 -1.87 -8.92
CA PHE A 112 -3.81 -1.55 -10.28
C PHE A 112 -4.95 -2.45 -10.75
N ASP A 113 -5.86 -1.89 -11.55
CA ASP A 113 -6.84 -2.64 -12.32
C ASP A 113 -6.33 -2.92 -13.75
N THR A 114 -5.07 -3.33 -13.85
CA THR A 114 -4.39 -3.60 -15.13
C THR A 114 -3.56 -4.87 -15.08
N PRO A 115 -3.47 -5.62 -16.22
CA PRO A 115 -2.70 -6.86 -16.31
C PRO A 115 -1.19 -6.63 -16.43
N SER A 116 -0.73 -5.39 -16.28
CA SER A 116 0.69 -5.04 -16.24
C SER A 116 0.89 -3.79 -15.40
N ILE A 117 2.07 -3.65 -14.82
CA ILE A 117 2.48 -2.42 -14.13
C ILE A 117 2.70 -1.32 -15.16
N PRO A 118 2.08 -0.14 -15.02
CA PRO A 118 2.37 1.02 -15.85
C PRO A 118 3.87 1.36 -15.89
N LEU A 119 4.35 1.79 -17.07
CA LEU A 119 5.73 2.26 -17.23
C LEU A 119 5.96 3.50 -16.34
N ASN A 120 7.13 3.57 -15.70
CA ASN A 120 7.60 4.71 -14.91
C ASN A 120 6.79 5.02 -13.63
N ILE A 121 6.37 4.01 -12.87
CA ILE A 121 5.71 4.24 -11.56
C ILE A 121 6.69 4.67 -10.47
N ASP A 122 7.96 4.30 -10.59
CA ASP A 122 8.94 4.59 -9.54
C ASP A 122 9.04 6.09 -9.25
N ARG A 123 8.97 6.43 -7.96
CA ARG A 123 9.05 7.80 -7.41
C ARG A 123 8.03 8.79 -7.97
N GLN A 124 6.92 8.31 -8.53
CA GLN A 124 5.83 9.19 -8.98
C GLN A 124 4.90 9.57 -7.83
N SER A 125 4.27 10.73 -7.95
CA SER A 125 3.21 11.14 -7.03
C SER A 125 1.96 10.27 -7.19
N TRP A 126 1.20 10.13 -6.10
CA TRP A 126 -0.06 9.37 -6.12
C TRP A 126 -1.00 9.88 -7.22
N TYR A 127 -1.13 11.20 -7.38
CA TYR A 127 -2.05 11.80 -8.34
C TYR A 127 -1.65 11.47 -9.78
N TYR A 128 -0.35 11.47 -10.09
CA TYR A 128 0.13 11.08 -11.40
C TYR A 128 -0.21 9.62 -11.69
N ILE A 129 0.10 8.71 -10.77
CA ILE A 129 -0.21 7.28 -10.92
C ILE A 129 -1.71 7.08 -11.15
N THR A 130 -2.56 7.69 -10.32
CA THR A 130 -4.02 7.55 -10.43
C THR A 130 -4.63 8.22 -11.66
N SER A 131 -3.94 9.19 -12.28
CA SER A 131 -4.36 9.81 -13.54
C SER A 131 -4.01 8.98 -14.77
N MET A 132 -2.97 8.15 -14.66
CA MET A 132 -2.45 7.34 -15.77
C MET A 132 -3.03 5.93 -15.83
N SER A 133 -3.39 5.36 -14.67
CA SER A 133 -3.95 4.02 -14.57
C SER A 133 -5.05 3.98 -13.53
N ARG A 134 -6.09 3.17 -13.78
CA ARG A 134 -7.17 2.88 -12.84
C ARG A 134 -6.58 2.14 -11.63
N SER A 135 -6.40 2.86 -10.53
CA SER A 135 -5.60 2.38 -9.40
C SER A 135 -5.92 3.06 -8.08
N PHE A 136 -5.62 2.35 -6.99
CA PHE A 136 -5.47 2.93 -5.66
C PHE A 136 -3.98 3.10 -5.34
N VAL A 137 -3.64 4.18 -4.63
CA VAL A 137 -2.30 4.41 -4.08
C VAL A 137 -2.43 4.69 -2.59
N VAL A 138 -1.98 3.76 -1.76
CA VAL A 138 -1.93 3.90 -0.30
C VAL A 138 -0.53 4.33 0.08
N PHE A 139 -0.37 5.44 0.80
CA PHE A 139 0.97 5.98 1.09
C PHE A 139 1.06 6.71 2.41
N LYS A 140 2.28 6.78 2.95
CA LYS A 140 2.60 7.62 4.11
C LYS A 140 2.80 9.06 3.67
N GLY A 141 2.08 9.97 4.32
CA GLY A 141 2.20 11.41 4.13
C GLY A 141 3.19 12.02 5.13
N ALA A 142 3.01 13.30 5.44
CA ALA A 142 3.80 13.99 6.47
C ALA A 142 3.40 13.63 7.91
N GLU A 143 2.19 13.09 8.10
CA GLU A 143 1.68 12.60 9.39
C GLU A 143 1.87 11.08 9.46
N ASP A 144 2.70 10.60 10.38
CA ASP A 144 3.07 9.18 10.50
C ASP A 144 1.91 8.26 10.93
N ASP A 145 0.88 8.82 11.59
CA ASP A 145 -0.30 8.09 12.09
C ASP A 145 -1.51 8.17 11.16
N VAL A 146 -1.28 8.59 9.90
CA VAL A 146 -2.31 8.76 8.89
C VAL A 146 -2.04 7.88 7.67
N VAL A 147 -3.03 7.07 7.31
CA VAL A 147 -3.03 6.33 6.04
C VAL A 147 -3.70 7.20 4.99
N TRP A 148 -2.96 7.60 3.97
CA TRP A 148 -3.49 8.34 2.82
C TRP A 148 -3.80 7.38 1.69
N ILE A 149 -4.95 7.57 1.03
CA ILE A 149 -5.36 6.71 -0.08
C ILE A 149 -5.85 7.60 -1.23
N GLY A 150 -5.05 7.70 -2.28
CA GLY A 150 -5.45 8.28 -3.55
C GLY A 150 -6.16 7.25 -4.43
N LYS A 151 -7.11 7.69 -5.25
CA LYS A 151 -7.77 6.82 -6.24
C LYS A 151 -7.97 7.51 -7.58
N SER A 152 -8.05 6.72 -8.65
CA SER A 152 -8.53 7.23 -9.94
C SER A 152 -10.01 7.64 -9.87
N ASN A 153 -10.41 8.62 -10.68
CA ASN A 153 -11.80 9.10 -10.70
C ASN A 153 -12.83 8.03 -11.15
N SER A 154 -12.39 6.97 -11.83
CA SER A 154 -13.28 5.93 -12.35
C SER A 154 -13.61 4.82 -11.35
N ILE A 155 -12.88 4.72 -10.23
CA ILE A 155 -13.13 3.73 -9.15
C ILE A 155 -13.80 4.42 -7.97
N GLU A 156 -14.65 3.68 -7.26
CA GLU A 156 -15.19 4.11 -5.97
C GLU A 156 -14.35 3.54 -4.84
N TYR A 157 -14.29 4.23 -3.70
CA TYR A 157 -13.75 3.60 -2.51
C TYR A 157 -14.68 2.47 -2.09
N PRO A 158 -14.21 1.22 -1.96
CA PRO A 158 -15.02 0.19 -1.32
C PRO A 158 -15.36 0.67 0.08
N LEU A 159 -16.58 0.44 0.58
CA LEU A 159 -17.04 0.93 1.88
C LEU A 159 -15.97 0.72 2.98
N LEU A 160 -15.21 1.77 3.32
CA LEU A 160 -14.16 1.72 4.34
C LEU A 160 -14.71 1.95 5.76
N VAL A 161 -16.01 2.19 5.86
CA VAL A 161 -16.72 2.61 7.08
C VAL A 161 -17.10 1.41 7.98
N ASP A 162 -17.23 0.22 7.41
CA ASP A 162 -17.66 -1.01 8.13
C ASP A 162 -16.49 -1.92 8.53
N ILE A 163 -15.29 -1.37 8.75
CA ILE A 163 -14.15 -2.14 9.25
C ILE A 163 -14.25 -2.18 10.79
N THR A 164 -15.11 -3.06 11.29
CA THR A 164 -15.24 -3.41 12.71
C THR A 164 -14.44 -4.65 13.07
#